data_AF-A0A524LNZ5-F1
#
_entry.id   AF-A0A524LNZ5-F1
#
_cell.length_a   1.000
_cell.length_b   1.000
_cell.length_c   1.000
_cell.angle_alpha   90.00
_cell.angle_beta   90.00
_cell.angle_gamma   90.00
#
_symmetry.space_group_name_H-M   'P 1'
#
loop_
_entity.id
_entity.type
_entity.pdbx_description
1 polymer ?
#
loop_
_entity_poly.entity_id
_entity_poly.type
_entity_poly.pdbx_seq_one_letter_code
_entity_poly.pdbx_strand_id
1 'polypeptide(L)'
;MTLSVILILTIIVTASLLSSTTSLSYGATNSIPSPREQMDSGISPTNIKCNEGLKPVIRASTNSAACVKNISYEKIIQTGWAKSLVEFKNKPQPTNIGEVKTIKTVPLYFNTGIRESSPEIVTTYNYIFEACAKSNMIRSPEVLIITDSETKTVILSKSIPAMSCQLSTTVVKATDVNSIKASLVKKTDLSIMISELESKVINLKETLAKEKKELGEIVKKDPTPNDFTKLVSEKTEKITTLRNELNSARADLQKSQYVLIVNPSVPSSVENKKMNKEIISIELPPKNYAHVNKIKIVPQFVDAGRLKSDPVASAYNFIFEACSGKNNIVYPEVMVISDSEVKSLKLSESLDIHTCQTSSTIIKAGNPDSIYGTMISTGDISKMLSDLEIKVTSLQDSISKDKKSLSILVNQNPQPDDFTKKVSELTEKITSQRNELNKIKHELISIKYMVNE
;
A
#
# COMPACT_ATOMS: atom_id res chain seq x y z
N MET A 1 -35.77 22.07 -61.20
CA MET A 1 -35.73 23.25 -60.31
C MET A 1 -36.59 22.96 -59.10
N THR A 2 -35.94 22.98 -57.94
CA THR A 2 -36.44 23.37 -56.60
C THR A 2 -37.63 22.65 -55.94
N LEU A 3 -37.40 22.32 -54.67
CA LEU A 3 -38.36 22.01 -53.58
C LEU A 3 -39.00 20.62 -53.57
N SER A 4 -38.58 19.79 -52.61
CA SER A 4 -39.45 19.17 -51.58
C SER A 4 -38.82 17.90 -50.99
N VAL A 5 -37.84 18.03 -50.09
CA VAL A 5 -37.46 16.94 -49.16
C VAL A 5 -36.93 17.54 -47.84
N ILE A 6 -37.75 18.34 -47.15
CA ILE A 6 -37.55 18.69 -45.73
C ILE A 6 -38.94 18.74 -45.08
N LEU A 7 -39.45 17.59 -44.66
CA LEU A 7 -40.45 17.42 -43.61
C LEU A 7 -40.66 15.90 -43.45
N ILE A 8 -40.98 15.44 -42.24
CA ILE A 8 -41.15 14.03 -41.84
C ILE A 8 -39.86 13.42 -41.26
N LEU A 9 -39.44 13.88 -40.07
CA LEU A 9 -38.98 13.00 -38.99
C LEU A 9 -38.92 13.73 -37.62
N THR A 10 -40.03 14.36 -37.20
CA THR A 10 -40.13 15.03 -35.89
C THR A 10 -41.45 14.75 -35.17
N ILE A 11 -41.91 13.49 -35.18
CA ILE A 11 -43.01 13.04 -34.31
C ILE A 11 -42.70 11.60 -33.89
N ILE A 12 -42.93 11.29 -32.60
CA ILE A 12 -42.76 10.01 -31.89
C ILE A 12 -41.40 9.87 -31.17
N VAL A 13 -41.25 10.51 -30.01
CA VAL A 13 -41.03 9.87 -28.67
C VAL A 13 -41.26 10.96 -27.59
N THR A 14 -42.51 11.34 -27.38
CA THR A 14 -42.95 12.06 -26.17
C THR A 14 -44.00 11.19 -25.49
N ALA A 15 -43.54 10.08 -24.91
CA ALA A 15 -44.34 9.21 -24.07
C ALA A 15 -43.56 8.90 -22.78
N SER A 16 -43.98 9.59 -21.72
CA SER A 16 -44.18 8.98 -20.40
C SER A 16 -42.96 8.43 -19.66
N LEU A 17 -42.13 9.31 -19.10
CA LEU A 17 -41.37 9.04 -17.87
C LEU A 17 -41.60 10.20 -16.88
N LEU A 18 -42.85 10.36 -16.45
CA LEU A 18 -43.18 10.98 -15.16
C LEU A 18 -42.76 9.99 -14.07
N SER A 19 -41.46 9.93 -13.78
CA SER A 19 -40.96 9.31 -12.57
C SER A 19 -41.39 10.19 -11.40
N SER A 20 -42.48 9.80 -10.74
CA SER A 20 -42.86 10.34 -9.44
C SER A 20 -41.69 10.11 -8.47
N THR A 21 -40.83 11.10 -8.30
CA THR A 21 -39.85 11.11 -7.22
C THR A 21 -40.62 11.26 -5.93
N THR A 22 -41.00 10.13 -5.32
CA THR A 22 -41.39 10.09 -3.93
C THR A 22 -40.17 10.54 -3.12
N SER A 23 -40.16 11.80 -2.72
CA SER A 23 -39.25 12.31 -1.71
C SER A 23 -39.52 11.53 -0.43
N LEU A 24 -38.67 10.53 -0.16
CA LEU A 24 -38.52 9.95 1.16
C LEU A 24 -38.10 11.09 2.09
N SER A 25 -39.09 11.67 2.78
CA SER A 25 -38.86 12.49 3.96
C SER A 25 -38.18 11.61 4.99
N TYR A 26 -36.84 11.63 4.97
CA TYR A 26 -36.03 11.22 6.11
C TYR A 26 -36.31 12.23 7.21
N GLY A 27 -37.33 11.95 8.02
CA GLY A 27 -37.38 12.51 9.37
C GLY A 27 -36.10 12.06 10.05
N ALA A 28 -35.13 12.98 10.18
CA ALA A 28 -33.90 12.78 10.92
C ALA A 28 -34.26 12.63 12.40
N THR A 29 -34.80 11.47 12.77
CA THR A 29 -34.72 11.03 14.15
C THR A 29 -33.24 10.82 14.41
N ASN A 30 -32.69 11.51 15.41
CA ASN A 30 -31.31 11.41 15.90
C ASN A 30 -30.98 9.99 16.42
N SER A 31 -31.13 8.98 15.55
CA SER A 31 -30.93 7.56 15.84
C SER A 31 -29.45 7.27 15.68
N ILE A 32 -28.80 6.91 16.80
CA ILE A 32 -27.42 6.47 16.79
C ILE A 32 -27.31 5.22 15.90
N PRO A 33 -26.37 5.14 14.94
CA PRO A 33 -26.19 3.97 14.10
C PRO A 33 -25.96 2.70 14.93
N SER A 34 -26.31 1.54 14.41
CA SER A 34 -26.08 0.28 15.12
C SER A 34 -24.59 0.05 15.42
N PRO A 35 -24.23 -0.73 16.46
CA PRO A 35 -22.83 -1.04 16.77
C PRO A 35 -22.04 -1.59 15.58
N ARG A 36 -22.71 -2.37 14.72
CA ARG A 36 -22.10 -2.93 13.52
C ARG A 36 -21.77 -1.83 12.51
N GLU A 37 -22.72 -0.95 12.21
CA GLU A 37 -22.49 0.18 11.29
C GLU A 37 -21.40 1.13 11.82
N GLN A 38 -21.37 1.38 13.13
CA GLN A 38 -20.30 2.16 13.75
C GLN A 38 -18.93 1.48 13.59
N MET A 39 -18.83 0.17 13.82
CA MET A 39 -17.57 -0.58 13.59
C MET A 39 -17.18 -0.61 12.11
N ASP A 40 -18.15 -0.79 11.21
CA ASP A 40 -17.93 -0.75 9.75
C ASP A 40 -17.47 0.65 9.30
N SER A 41 -17.84 1.70 10.03
CA SER A 41 -17.32 3.07 9.88
C SER A 41 -15.93 3.32 10.51
N GLY A 42 -15.34 2.30 11.14
CA GLY A 42 -14.00 2.38 11.76
C GLY A 42 -13.98 2.79 13.23
N ILE A 43 -15.13 2.87 13.90
CA ILE A 43 -15.18 3.16 15.35
C ILE A 43 -14.72 1.91 16.11
N SER A 44 -13.69 2.06 16.95
CA SER A 44 -13.20 1.00 17.84
C SER A 44 -14.35 0.42 18.67
N PRO A 45 -14.41 -0.91 18.90
CA PRO A 45 -15.41 -1.54 19.77
C PRO A 45 -15.54 -0.90 21.16
N THR A 46 -14.47 -0.26 21.66
CA THR A 46 -14.45 0.44 22.95
C THR A 46 -15.13 1.80 22.95
N ASN A 47 -15.34 2.39 21.77
CA ASN A 47 -15.85 3.76 21.59
C ASN A 47 -17.28 3.80 21.03
N ILE A 48 -17.93 2.64 20.94
CA ILE A 48 -19.28 2.50 20.40
C ILE A 48 -20.28 3.20 21.31
N LYS A 49 -21.12 4.04 20.70
CA LYS A 49 -22.25 4.69 21.38
C LYS A 49 -23.50 3.81 21.26
N CYS A 50 -24.27 3.74 22.33
CA CYS A 50 -25.53 3.02 22.36
C CYS A 50 -26.70 3.98 22.58
N ASN A 51 -27.88 3.62 22.07
CA ASN A 51 -29.13 4.32 22.41
C ASN A 51 -29.40 4.27 23.92
N GLU A 52 -30.24 5.19 24.40
CA GLU A 52 -30.62 5.28 25.80
C GLU A 52 -31.13 3.94 26.36
N GLY A 53 -30.73 3.61 27.59
CA GLY A 53 -31.10 2.35 28.26
C GLY A 53 -30.26 1.12 27.84
N LEU A 54 -29.34 1.27 26.89
CA LEU A 54 -28.40 0.22 26.49
C LEU A 54 -26.96 0.54 26.94
N LYS A 55 -26.20 -0.50 27.28
CA LYS A 55 -24.77 -0.42 27.61
C LYS A 55 -23.93 -1.12 26.54
N PRO A 56 -22.80 -0.52 26.11
CA PRO A 56 -21.86 -1.18 25.22
C PRO A 56 -21.11 -2.30 25.94
N VAL A 57 -20.94 -3.42 25.24
CA VAL A 57 -20.13 -4.59 25.63
C VAL A 57 -19.33 -5.11 24.45
N ILE A 58 -18.24 -5.85 24.70
CA ILE A 58 -17.43 -6.48 23.64
C ILE A 58 -17.61 -7.99 23.72
N ARG A 59 -18.14 -8.62 22.67
CA ARG A 59 -18.31 -10.08 22.60
C ARG A 59 -16.96 -10.78 22.78
N ALA A 60 -16.91 -11.76 23.67
CA ALA A 60 -15.68 -12.46 24.01
C ALA A 60 -15.14 -13.30 22.85
N SER A 61 -16.03 -13.85 22.02
CA SER A 61 -15.68 -14.74 20.90
C SER A 61 -15.15 -14.00 19.67
N THR A 62 -15.71 -12.82 19.37
CA THR A 62 -15.45 -12.10 18.12
C THR A 62 -14.74 -10.77 18.29
N ASN A 63 -14.54 -10.30 19.53
CA ASN A 63 -14.09 -8.94 19.85
C ASN A 63 -14.96 -7.82 19.22
N SER A 64 -16.19 -8.13 18.79
CA SER A 64 -17.11 -7.16 18.20
C SER A 64 -17.96 -6.50 19.29
N ALA A 65 -18.26 -5.21 19.15
CA ALA A 65 -19.13 -4.51 20.07
C ALA A 65 -20.62 -4.85 19.88
N ALA A 66 -21.37 -4.78 20.98
CA ALA A 66 -22.82 -4.87 21.00
C ALA A 66 -23.40 -3.93 22.05
N CYS A 67 -24.64 -3.48 21.85
CA CYS A 67 -25.40 -2.72 22.84
C CYS A 67 -26.40 -3.67 23.51
N VAL A 68 -26.31 -3.83 24.82
CA VAL A 68 -27.18 -4.73 25.61
C VAL A 68 -28.00 -3.95 26.62
N LYS A 69 -29.21 -4.42 26.96
CA LYS A 69 -30.04 -3.79 27.99
C LYS A 69 -29.32 -3.82 29.34
N ASN A 70 -29.51 -2.77 30.14
CA ASN A 70 -28.94 -2.67 31.49
C ASN A 70 -29.17 -3.91 32.36
N ILE A 71 -30.39 -4.47 32.31
CA ILE A 71 -30.79 -5.65 33.09
C ILE A 71 -29.99 -6.91 32.69
N SER A 72 -29.61 -7.02 31.42
CA SER A 72 -28.87 -8.17 30.90
C SER A 72 -27.36 -8.00 30.97
N TYR A 73 -26.87 -6.79 31.24
CA TYR A 73 -25.44 -6.46 31.20
C TYR A 73 -24.61 -7.38 32.09
N GLU A 74 -24.91 -7.45 33.39
CA GLU A 74 -24.12 -8.27 34.31
C GLU A 74 -24.20 -9.77 34.02
N LYS A 75 -25.41 -10.27 33.69
CA LYS A 75 -25.60 -11.68 33.33
C LYS A 75 -24.77 -12.07 32.10
N ILE A 76 -24.67 -11.17 31.11
CA ILE A 76 -23.90 -11.39 29.89
C ILE A 76 -22.38 -11.36 30.15
N ILE A 77 -21.91 -10.52 31.08
CA ILE A 77 -20.50 -10.51 31.50
C ILE A 77 -20.17 -11.76 32.31
N GLN A 78 -21.00 -12.11 33.29
CA GLN A 78 -20.81 -13.28 34.17
C GLN A 78 -20.81 -14.61 33.40
N THR A 79 -21.61 -14.72 32.34
CA THR A 79 -21.64 -15.90 31.46
C THR A 79 -20.45 -15.98 30.51
N GLY A 80 -19.55 -14.98 30.52
CA GLY A 80 -18.39 -14.91 29.63
C GLY A 80 -18.74 -14.65 28.17
N TRP A 81 -20.00 -14.32 27.84
CA TRP A 81 -20.39 -14.01 26.46
C TRP A 81 -19.81 -12.67 25.99
N ALA A 82 -19.69 -11.71 26.90
CA ALA A 82 -18.97 -10.46 26.65
C ALA A 82 -18.04 -10.08 27.79
N LYS A 83 -17.10 -9.19 27.47
CA LYS A 83 -16.17 -8.56 28.41
C LYS A 83 -16.65 -7.14 28.71
N SER A 84 -16.45 -6.73 29.96
CA SER A 84 -16.74 -5.35 30.36
C SER A 84 -15.74 -4.41 29.68
N LEU A 85 -16.18 -3.20 29.32
CA LEU A 85 -15.26 -2.17 28.82
C LEU A 85 -14.17 -1.81 29.83
N VAL A 86 -14.41 -2.04 31.14
CA VAL A 86 -13.42 -1.83 32.20
C VAL A 86 -12.24 -2.78 32.06
N GLU A 87 -12.49 -4.06 31.74
CA GLU A 87 -11.42 -5.05 31.51
C GLU A 87 -10.60 -4.73 30.26
N PHE A 88 -11.23 -4.19 29.22
CA PHE A 88 -10.54 -3.75 28.01
C PHE A 88 -9.66 -2.52 28.24
N LYS A 89 -10.04 -1.64 29.18
CA LYS A 89 -9.21 -0.48 29.57
C LYS A 89 -7.96 -0.88 30.35
N ASN A 90 -7.95 -2.07 30.96
CA ASN A 90 -6.81 -2.60 31.72
C ASN A 90 -5.78 -3.34 30.86
N LYS A 91 -6.05 -3.60 29.56
CA LYS A 91 -4.98 -3.95 28.63
C LYS A 91 -4.02 -2.74 28.55
N PRO A 92 -2.69 -2.96 28.56
CA PRO A 92 -1.73 -1.87 28.43
C PRO A 92 -2.17 -1.00 27.25
N GLN A 93 -2.54 0.25 27.56
CA GLN A 93 -3.00 1.16 26.52
C GLN A 93 -1.89 1.21 25.47
N PRO A 94 -2.20 0.92 24.19
CA PRO A 94 -1.22 1.01 23.13
C PRO A 94 -0.54 2.37 23.23
N THR A 95 0.80 2.36 23.34
CA THR A 95 1.62 3.56 23.46
C THR A 95 1.10 4.61 22.49
N ASN A 96 0.78 5.80 22.99
CA ASN A 96 0.26 6.87 22.17
C ASN A 96 1.30 7.20 21.07
N ILE A 97 1.08 6.69 19.85
CA ILE A 97 2.02 6.82 18.73
C ILE A 97 2.05 8.23 18.16
N GLY A 98 1.04 9.03 18.47
CA GLY A 98 0.83 10.32 17.86
C GLY A 98 -0.46 11.00 18.32
N GLU A 99 -0.56 12.27 18.00
CA GLU A 99 -1.74 13.08 18.31
C GLU A 99 -2.20 13.87 17.10
N VAL A 100 -3.47 14.28 17.13
CA VAL A 100 -4.05 15.14 16.11
C VAL A 100 -4.39 16.48 16.76
N LYS A 101 -3.78 17.55 16.25
CA LYS A 101 -4.01 18.91 16.71
C LYS A 101 -4.90 19.63 15.72
N THR A 102 -6.03 20.16 16.19
CA THR A 102 -6.86 21.06 15.40
C THR A 102 -6.11 22.38 15.19
N ILE A 103 -5.99 22.81 13.94
CA ILE A 103 -5.37 24.10 13.59
C ILE A 103 -6.46 25.13 13.36
N LYS A 104 -7.44 24.81 12.50
CA LYS A 104 -8.51 25.73 12.14
C LYS A 104 -9.74 24.97 11.62
N THR A 105 -10.92 25.49 11.93
CA THR A 105 -12.18 25.05 11.34
C THR A 105 -12.81 26.25 10.64
N VAL A 106 -13.10 26.11 9.35
CA VAL A 106 -13.65 27.21 8.52
C VAL A 106 -14.98 26.77 7.94
N PRO A 107 -16.10 27.48 8.21
CA PRO A 107 -17.40 27.12 7.65
C PRO A 107 -17.41 27.31 6.14
N LEU A 108 -18.06 26.36 5.45
CA LEU A 108 -18.33 26.40 4.02
C LEU A 108 -19.80 26.79 3.80
N TYR A 109 -19.99 27.93 3.14
CA TYR A 109 -21.30 28.39 2.70
C TYR A 109 -21.43 28.12 1.21
N PHE A 110 -22.24 27.14 0.82
CA PHE A 110 -22.62 26.96 -0.57
C PHE A 110 -23.59 28.09 -0.96
N ASN A 111 -23.30 28.79 -2.06
CA ASN A 111 -24.01 29.99 -2.46
C ASN A 111 -25.53 29.76 -2.68
N THR A 112 -26.32 30.61 -2.01
CA THR A 112 -27.61 31.20 -2.42
C THR A 112 -28.65 30.28 -3.09
N GLY A 113 -29.19 29.34 -2.32
CA GLY A 113 -30.54 28.81 -2.54
C GLY A 113 -31.44 29.21 -1.36
N ILE A 114 -32.74 29.41 -1.61
CA ILE A 114 -33.73 29.70 -0.55
C ILE A 114 -33.63 28.60 0.51
N ARG A 115 -33.23 28.98 1.73
CA ARG A 115 -33.17 28.06 2.87
C ARG A 115 -34.59 27.66 3.24
N GLU A 116 -34.95 26.40 3.02
CA GLU A 116 -36.05 25.80 3.78
C GLU A 116 -35.65 25.81 5.26
N SER A 117 -36.52 26.38 6.09
CA SER A 117 -36.36 26.47 7.54
C SER A 117 -36.48 25.09 8.19
N SER A 118 -35.43 24.28 8.05
CA SER A 118 -35.28 23.02 8.78
C SER A 118 -34.62 23.28 10.14
N PRO A 119 -35.12 22.70 11.25
CA PRO A 119 -34.71 23.06 12.62
C PRO A 119 -33.29 22.64 13.03
N GLU A 120 -32.55 21.87 12.22
CA GLU A 120 -31.14 21.54 12.50
C GLU A 120 -30.28 21.78 11.24
N ILE A 121 -29.54 22.90 11.23
CA ILE A 121 -28.70 23.28 10.10
C ILE A 121 -27.36 22.54 10.22
N VAL A 122 -27.25 21.39 9.56
CA VAL A 122 -25.97 20.71 9.36
C VAL A 122 -25.07 21.61 8.50
N THR A 123 -24.02 22.17 9.10
CA THR A 123 -23.07 23.04 8.44
C THR A 123 -21.89 22.22 7.94
N THR A 124 -21.37 22.58 6.76
CA THR A 124 -20.16 21.96 6.21
C THR A 124 -18.95 22.79 6.61
N TYR A 125 -17.84 22.15 6.98
CA TYR A 125 -16.62 22.79 7.45
C TYR A 125 -15.40 22.25 6.73
N ASN A 126 -14.47 23.14 6.37
CA ASN A 126 -13.08 22.77 6.16
C ASN A 126 -12.41 22.58 7.52
N TYR A 127 -12.06 21.34 7.84
CA TYR A 127 -11.36 20.98 9.06
C TYR A 127 -9.87 20.78 8.78
N ILE A 128 -9.05 21.70 9.28
CA ILE A 128 -7.60 21.75 9.09
C ILE A 128 -6.93 21.31 10.39
N PHE A 129 -6.06 20.31 10.28
CA PHE A 129 -5.43 19.65 11.41
C PHE A 129 -3.98 19.25 11.13
N GLU A 130 -3.19 19.09 12.18
CA GLU A 130 -1.87 18.46 12.13
C GLU A 130 -1.93 17.09 12.77
N ALA A 131 -1.42 16.08 12.08
CA ALA A 131 -1.17 14.77 12.68
C ALA A 131 0.31 14.66 13.02
N CYS A 132 0.64 14.43 14.28
CA CYS A 132 2.01 14.39 14.79
C CYS A 132 2.36 12.98 15.26
N ALA A 133 3.55 12.50 14.90
CA ALA A 133 4.12 11.28 15.44
C ALA A 133 5.02 11.60 16.64
N LYS A 134 4.97 10.76 17.68
CA LYS A 134 5.79 10.93 18.89
C LYS A 134 7.15 10.27 18.72
N SER A 135 7.31 9.02 19.16
CA SER A 135 8.59 8.31 19.13
C SER A 135 8.83 7.51 17.85
N ASN A 136 7.76 7.05 17.19
CA ASN A 136 7.83 6.11 16.08
C ASN A 136 7.26 6.72 14.82
N MET A 137 7.81 6.33 13.67
CA MET A 137 7.24 6.68 12.37
C MET A 137 5.86 6.04 12.21
N ILE A 138 4.87 6.84 11.79
CA ILE A 138 3.52 6.34 11.49
C ILE A 138 3.43 6.05 9.99
N ARG A 139 3.33 4.77 9.63
CA ARG A 139 3.12 4.32 8.24
C ARG A 139 1.64 4.38 7.90
N SER A 140 1.31 4.95 6.74
CA SER A 140 -0.07 5.14 6.25
C SER A 140 -1.02 5.69 7.34
N PRO A 141 -0.77 6.91 7.85
CA PRO A 141 -1.53 7.45 8.96
C PRO A 141 -2.99 7.60 8.57
N GLU A 142 -3.89 7.15 9.44
CA GLU A 142 -5.33 7.34 9.28
C GLU A 142 -5.84 8.19 10.42
N VAL A 143 -6.61 9.23 10.08
CA VAL A 143 -7.20 10.14 11.06
C VAL A 143 -8.71 9.93 11.03
N LEU A 144 -9.24 9.44 12.14
CA LEU A 144 -10.67 9.31 12.38
C LEU A 144 -11.18 10.64 12.94
N ILE A 145 -12.10 11.25 12.21
CA ILE A 145 -12.76 12.50 12.57
C ILE A 145 -14.21 12.16 12.88
N ILE A 146 -14.63 12.47 14.09
CA ILE A 146 -15.97 12.23 14.61
C ILE A 146 -16.60 13.59 14.86
N THR A 147 -17.79 13.81 14.31
CA THR A 147 -18.65 14.96 14.60
C THR A 147 -19.96 14.45 15.22
N ASP A 148 -20.85 15.37 15.55
CA ASP A 148 -22.23 15.05 15.90
C ASP A 148 -23.06 14.51 14.71
N SER A 149 -22.65 14.80 13.48
CA SER A 149 -23.43 14.54 12.26
C SER A 149 -22.83 13.43 11.40
N GLU A 150 -21.53 13.17 11.48
CA GLU A 150 -20.87 12.13 10.69
C GLU A 150 -19.58 11.61 11.34
N THR A 151 -19.09 10.49 10.82
CA THR A 151 -17.76 9.96 11.12
C THR A 151 -17.02 9.78 9.80
N LYS A 152 -15.81 10.32 9.71
CA LYS A 152 -15.01 10.35 8.50
C LYS A 152 -13.57 9.95 8.78
N THR A 153 -13.06 9.02 7.99
CA THR A 153 -11.66 8.60 8.05
C THR A 153 -10.87 9.25 6.92
N VAL A 154 -9.74 9.85 7.27
CA VAL A 154 -8.82 10.50 6.31
C VAL A 154 -7.49 9.76 6.31
N ILE A 155 -7.17 9.12 5.19
CA ILE A 155 -5.87 8.46 4.97
C ILE A 155 -4.86 9.51 4.50
N LEU A 156 -3.78 9.73 5.25
CA LEU A 156 -2.75 10.70 4.90
C LEU A 156 -1.84 10.18 3.79
N SER A 157 -1.42 11.09 2.92
CA SER A 157 -0.66 10.78 1.70
C SER A 157 0.78 10.31 1.94
N LYS A 158 1.36 10.64 3.10
CA LYS A 158 2.74 10.34 3.46
C LYS A 158 2.76 9.71 4.85
N SER A 159 3.78 8.90 5.11
CA SER A 159 4.15 8.55 6.47
C SER A 159 4.51 9.80 7.26
N ILE A 160 4.30 9.76 8.56
CA ILE A 160 4.76 10.82 9.47
C ILE A 160 6.04 10.31 10.14
N PRO A 161 7.23 10.86 9.81
CA PRO A 161 8.47 10.54 10.51
C PRO A 161 8.33 10.72 12.03
N ALA A 162 9.12 9.99 12.80
CA ALA A 162 9.19 10.19 14.25
C ALA A 162 9.46 11.67 14.59
N MET A 163 8.83 12.17 15.67
CA MET A 163 8.96 13.55 16.15
C MET A 163 8.62 14.63 15.10
N SER A 164 7.74 14.32 14.14
CA SER A 164 7.32 15.26 13.11
C SER A 164 5.81 15.37 13.01
N CYS A 165 5.33 16.46 12.41
CA CYS A 165 3.92 16.72 12.17
C CYS A 165 3.64 16.87 10.69
N GLN A 166 2.44 16.45 10.28
CA GLN A 166 1.94 16.64 8.93
C GLN A 166 0.62 17.40 8.96
N LEU A 167 0.61 18.60 8.37
CA LEU A 167 -0.60 19.37 8.11
C LEU A 167 -1.49 18.64 7.10
N SER A 168 -2.79 18.64 7.33
CA SER A 168 -3.79 18.08 6.44
C SER A 168 -5.12 18.84 6.58
N THR A 169 -6.03 18.58 5.65
CA THR A 169 -7.35 19.18 5.61
C THR A 169 -8.36 18.20 5.02
N THR A 170 -9.61 18.32 5.43
CA THR A 170 -10.76 17.59 4.89
C THR A 170 -12.03 18.41 5.06
N VAL A 171 -13.07 18.03 4.33
CA VAL A 171 -14.42 18.56 4.52
C VAL A 171 -15.18 17.66 5.47
N VAL A 172 -15.84 18.23 6.49
CA VAL A 172 -16.73 17.51 7.40
C VAL A 172 -18.07 18.22 7.58
N LYS A 173 -19.09 17.48 8.02
CA LYS A 173 -20.40 18.00 8.40
C LYS A 173 -20.58 17.98 9.91
N ALA A 174 -21.10 19.05 10.50
CA ALA A 174 -21.43 19.12 11.92
C ALA A 174 -22.59 20.10 12.17
N THR A 175 -23.37 19.89 13.24
CA THR A 175 -24.32 20.91 13.74
C THR A 175 -23.63 21.85 14.73
N ASP A 176 -22.75 21.33 15.58
CA ASP A 176 -21.87 22.07 16.49
C ASP A 176 -20.40 21.92 16.08
N VAL A 177 -19.72 23.05 15.87
CA VAL A 177 -18.28 23.12 15.55
C VAL A 177 -17.41 22.49 16.64
N ASN A 178 -17.84 22.54 17.90
CA ASN A 178 -17.10 21.98 19.03
C ASN A 178 -17.26 20.45 19.15
N SER A 179 -18.18 19.86 18.39
CA SER A 179 -18.35 18.40 18.32
C SER A 179 -17.23 17.72 17.54
N ILE A 180 -16.51 18.47 16.69
CA ILE A 180 -15.50 17.92 15.78
C ILE A 180 -14.26 17.49 16.56
N LYS A 181 -14.03 16.18 16.62
CA LYS A 181 -12.89 15.55 17.29
C LYS A 181 -12.13 14.70 16.30
N ALA A 182 -10.80 14.79 16.33
CA ALA A 182 -9.93 13.98 15.48
C ALA A 182 -8.96 13.14 16.31
N SER A 183 -8.69 11.93 15.85
CA SER A 183 -7.74 11.01 16.49
C SER A 183 -7.06 10.12 15.45
N LEU A 184 -5.82 9.70 15.72
CA LEU A 184 -5.13 8.72 14.87
C LEU A 184 -5.73 7.32 15.10
N VAL A 185 -6.08 6.64 14.00
CA VAL A 185 -6.54 5.25 14.03
C VAL A 185 -5.36 4.35 14.35
N LYS A 186 -5.57 3.43 15.29
CA LYS A 186 -4.53 2.49 15.74
C LYS A 186 -4.37 1.35 14.73
N LYS A 187 -3.53 1.55 13.72
CA LYS A 187 -2.95 0.46 12.89
C LYS A 187 -1.52 0.10 13.37
N THR A 188 -1.29 0.22 14.69
CA THR A 188 0.04 0.24 15.32
C THR A 188 0.82 -1.03 15.08
N ASP A 189 0.19 -2.18 15.25
CA ASP A 189 0.87 -3.47 15.22
C ASP A 189 1.42 -3.75 13.82
N LEU A 190 0.65 -3.35 12.80
CA LEU A 190 1.05 -3.48 11.39
C LEU A 190 2.16 -2.47 11.01
N SER A 191 2.10 -1.23 11.51
CA SER A 191 3.15 -0.23 11.25
C SER A 191 4.48 -0.62 11.90
N ILE A 192 4.44 -1.21 13.10
CA ILE A 192 5.62 -1.74 13.80
C ILE A 192 6.18 -2.93 13.02
N MET A 193 5.34 -3.92 12.69
CA MET A 193 5.73 -5.09 11.90
C MET A 193 6.38 -4.70 10.57
N ILE A 194 5.84 -3.70 9.86
CA ILE A 194 6.44 -3.20 8.62
C ILE A 194 7.81 -2.59 8.86
N SER A 195 7.96 -1.83 9.94
CA SER A 195 9.25 -1.19 10.27
C SER A 195 10.31 -2.23 10.64
N GLU A 196 9.92 -3.29 11.35
CA GLU A 196 10.77 -4.45 11.65
C GLU A 196 11.16 -5.22 10.38
N LEU A 197 10.21 -5.49 9.49
CA LEU A 197 10.45 -6.16 8.21
C LEU A 197 11.35 -5.34 7.27
N GLU A 198 11.16 -4.02 7.20
CA GLU A 198 12.04 -3.13 6.44
C GLU A 198 13.48 -3.16 6.98
N SER A 199 13.64 -3.08 8.31
CA SER A 199 14.95 -3.18 8.96
C SER A 199 15.61 -4.52 8.65
N LYS A 200 14.83 -5.62 8.71
CA LYS A 200 15.29 -6.95 8.32
C LYS A 200 15.73 -7.01 6.85
N VAL A 201 14.95 -6.43 5.93
CA VAL A 201 15.28 -6.36 4.50
C VAL A 201 16.57 -5.57 4.25
N ILE A 202 16.76 -4.43 4.93
CA ILE A 202 17.99 -3.63 4.84
C ILE A 202 19.19 -4.45 5.31
N ASN A 203 19.12 -5.05 6.49
CA ASN A 203 20.20 -5.87 7.05
C ASN A 203 20.55 -7.08 6.16
N LEU A 204 19.54 -7.76 5.61
CA LEU A 204 19.73 -8.87 4.68
C LEU A 204 20.36 -8.42 3.36
N LYS A 205 19.97 -7.25 2.83
CA LYS A 205 20.59 -6.68 1.62
C LYS A 205 22.06 -6.36 1.84
N GLU A 206 22.41 -5.70 2.94
CA GLU A 206 23.78 -5.34 3.27
C GLU A 206 24.65 -6.59 3.44
N THR A 207 24.15 -7.60 4.16
CA THR A 207 24.83 -8.88 4.36
C THR A 207 25.02 -9.61 3.03
N LEU A 208 23.98 -9.66 2.18
CA LEU A 208 24.05 -10.27 0.87
C LEU A 208 25.05 -9.56 -0.05
N ALA A 209 25.08 -8.22 -0.05
CA ALA A 209 26.02 -7.44 -0.84
C ALA A 209 27.46 -7.69 -0.42
N LYS A 210 27.72 -7.77 0.90
CA LYS A 210 29.02 -8.13 1.46
C LYS A 210 29.47 -9.52 0.99
N GLU A 211 28.64 -10.54 1.14
CA GLU A 211 28.98 -11.91 0.72
C GLU A 211 29.20 -12.02 -0.80
N LYS A 212 28.41 -11.31 -1.62
CA LYS A 212 28.63 -11.22 -3.06
C LYS A 212 29.96 -10.58 -3.42
N LYS A 213 30.35 -9.51 -2.72
CA LYS A 213 31.63 -8.84 -2.92
C LYS A 213 32.79 -9.78 -2.58
N GLU A 214 32.72 -10.46 -1.44
CA GLU A 214 33.72 -11.44 -1.00
C GLU A 214 33.83 -12.61 -1.99
N LEU A 215 32.71 -13.13 -2.50
CA LEU A 215 32.72 -14.14 -3.57
C LEU A 215 33.42 -13.61 -4.83
N GLY A 216 33.11 -12.38 -5.24
CA GLY A 216 33.74 -11.74 -6.40
C GLY A 216 35.26 -11.59 -6.24
N GLU A 217 35.74 -11.28 -5.04
CA GLU A 217 37.16 -11.21 -4.71
C GLU A 217 37.84 -12.59 -4.76
N ILE A 218 37.19 -13.63 -4.24
CA ILE A 218 37.68 -15.03 -4.32
C ILE A 218 37.82 -15.47 -5.78
N VAL A 219 36.81 -15.18 -6.61
CA VAL A 219 36.79 -15.58 -8.04
C VAL A 219 37.85 -14.87 -8.87
N LYS A 220 38.25 -13.65 -8.49
CA LYS A 220 39.25 -12.83 -9.21
C LYS A 220 40.70 -13.07 -8.75
N LYS A 221 40.92 -13.83 -7.68
CA LYS A 221 42.25 -14.01 -7.09
C LYS A 221 43.13 -14.93 -7.95
N ASP A 222 44.36 -14.47 -8.22
CA ASP A 222 45.41 -15.20 -8.93
C ASP A 222 46.72 -15.13 -8.09
N PRO A 223 47.37 -16.26 -7.73
CA PRO A 223 47.01 -17.64 -8.03
C PRO A 223 45.70 -18.09 -7.36
N THR A 224 44.99 -18.99 -8.04
CA THR A 224 43.77 -19.63 -7.52
C THR A 224 44.12 -20.38 -6.23
N PRO A 225 43.44 -20.11 -5.09
CA PRO A 225 43.70 -20.82 -3.84
C PRO A 225 43.50 -22.34 -3.97
N ASN A 226 44.28 -23.13 -3.22
CA ASN A 226 44.15 -24.60 -3.23
C ASN A 226 42.76 -25.07 -2.76
N ASP A 227 42.08 -24.27 -1.94
CA ASP A 227 40.74 -24.50 -1.40
C ASP A 227 39.63 -23.76 -2.18
N PHE A 228 39.94 -23.25 -3.38
CA PHE A 228 39.04 -22.43 -4.19
C PHE A 228 37.64 -23.03 -4.34
N THR A 229 37.55 -24.31 -4.71
CA THR A 229 36.26 -25.00 -4.92
C THR A 229 35.42 -25.01 -3.66
N LYS A 230 36.04 -25.26 -2.50
CA LYS A 230 35.36 -25.29 -1.21
C LYS A 230 34.86 -23.89 -0.83
N LEU A 231 35.74 -22.88 -0.90
CA LEU A 231 35.39 -21.49 -0.60
C LEU A 231 34.26 -20.97 -1.49
N VAL A 232 34.31 -21.24 -2.79
CA VAL A 232 33.25 -20.85 -3.74
C VAL A 232 31.94 -21.56 -3.41
N SER A 233 31.97 -22.85 -3.08
CA SER A 233 30.78 -23.61 -2.70
C SER A 233 30.13 -23.04 -1.44
N GLU A 234 30.91 -22.84 -0.36
CA GLU A 234 30.43 -22.29 0.91
C GLU A 234 29.83 -20.89 0.75
N LYS A 235 30.51 -19.99 0.01
CA LYS A 235 30.00 -18.65 -0.28
C LYS A 235 28.74 -18.68 -1.14
N THR A 236 28.68 -19.57 -2.12
CA THR A 236 27.51 -19.71 -3.00
C THR A 236 26.29 -20.23 -2.23
N GLU A 237 26.49 -21.19 -1.33
CA GLU A 237 25.43 -21.69 -0.44
C GLU A 237 24.91 -20.57 0.48
N LYS A 238 25.82 -19.85 1.14
CA LYS A 238 25.44 -18.73 2.02
C LYS A 238 24.68 -17.62 1.28
N ILE A 239 25.14 -17.24 0.08
CA ILE A 239 24.46 -16.28 -0.79
C ILE A 239 23.06 -16.78 -1.18
N THR A 240 22.93 -18.08 -1.46
CA THR A 240 21.65 -18.69 -1.81
C THR A 240 20.67 -18.63 -0.63
N THR A 241 21.12 -18.99 0.57
CA THR A 241 20.31 -18.88 1.81
C THR A 241 19.89 -17.44 2.08
N LEU A 242 20.82 -16.47 2.03
CA LEU A 242 20.51 -15.05 2.23
C LEU A 242 19.52 -14.49 1.20
N ARG A 243 19.59 -14.95 -0.06
CA ARG A 243 18.59 -14.58 -1.08
C ARG A 243 17.21 -15.13 -0.73
N ASN A 244 17.12 -16.38 -0.30
CA ASN A 244 15.84 -17.00 0.07
C ASN A 244 15.21 -16.27 1.27
N GLU A 245 16.00 -15.96 2.29
CA GLU A 245 15.55 -15.17 3.44
C GLU A 245 15.13 -13.75 3.06
N LEU A 246 15.92 -13.08 2.20
CA LEU A 246 15.59 -11.75 1.69
C LEU A 246 14.28 -11.75 0.90
N ASN A 247 14.09 -12.74 0.04
CA ASN A 247 12.87 -12.88 -0.75
C ASN A 247 11.65 -13.18 0.13
N SER A 248 11.81 -14.04 1.15
CA SER A 248 10.75 -14.29 2.14
C SER A 248 10.40 -13.03 2.93
N ALA A 249 11.39 -12.32 3.47
CA ALA A 249 11.17 -11.09 4.23
C ALA A 249 10.52 -9.99 3.37
N ARG A 250 10.86 -9.93 2.08
CA ARG A 250 10.21 -9.03 1.11
C ARG A 250 8.76 -9.42 0.84
N ALA A 251 8.48 -10.70 0.64
CA ALA A 251 7.12 -11.18 0.45
C ALA A 251 6.24 -10.84 1.67
N ASP A 252 6.76 -11.05 2.89
CA ASP A 252 6.08 -10.69 4.13
C ASP A 252 5.88 -9.17 4.26
N LEU A 253 6.89 -8.38 3.90
CA LEU A 253 6.82 -6.92 3.90
C LEU A 253 5.74 -6.42 2.94
N GLN A 254 5.72 -6.93 1.72
CA GLN A 254 4.75 -6.55 0.70
C GLN A 254 3.34 -6.98 1.06
N LYS A 255 3.18 -8.18 1.62
CA LYS A 255 1.90 -8.65 2.16
C LYS A 255 1.40 -7.70 3.25
N SER A 256 2.27 -7.29 4.17
CA SER A 256 1.93 -6.36 5.24
C SER A 256 1.58 -4.96 4.70
N GLN A 257 2.32 -4.47 3.71
CA GLN A 257 2.03 -3.20 3.02
C GLN A 257 0.71 -3.27 2.24
N TYR A 258 0.41 -4.40 1.60
CA TYR A 258 -0.86 -4.63 0.91
C TYR A 258 -2.03 -4.55 1.90
N VAL A 259 -1.92 -5.22 3.05
CA VAL A 259 -2.94 -5.16 4.11
C VAL A 259 -3.16 -3.75 4.65
N LEU A 260 -2.11 -2.90 4.71
CA LEU A 260 -2.29 -1.50 5.12
C LEU A 260 -3.18 -0.70 4.16
N ILE A 261 -3.10 -1.01 2.87
CA ILE A 261 -3.63 -0.18 1.79
C ILE A 261 -4.99 -0.70 1.32
N VAL A 262 -5.19 -2.01 1.31
CA VAL A 262 -6.48 -2.61 0.97
C VAL A 262 -7.39 -2.49 2.18
N ASN A 263 -8.20 -1.43 2.18
CA ASN A 263 -9.23 -1.25 3.17
C ASN A 263 -10.26 -2.39 3.00
N PRO A 264 -10.55 -3.20 4.04
CA PRO A 264 -11.48 -4.32 3.93
C PRO A 264 -12.92 -3.90 3.60
N SER A 265 -13.21 -2.60 3.59
CA SER A 265 -14.50 -2.01 3.29
C SER A 265 -14.85 -1.91 1.80
N VAL A 266 -13.95 -2.29 0.89
CA VAL A 266 -14.33 -2.44 -0.53
C VAL A 266 -15.04 -3.79 -0.70
N PRO A 267 -16.33 -3.82 -1.07
CA PRO A 267 -17.04 -5.06 -1.35
C PRO A 267 -16.27 -5.87 -2.38
N SER A 268 -16.15 -7.17 -2.15
CA SER A 268 -15.34 -8.15 -2.90
C SER A 268 -15.75 -8.34 -4.38
N SER A 269 -16.51 -7.42 -4.96
CA SER A 269 -17.02 -7.52 -6.33
C SER A 269 -16.00 -7.09 -7.40
N VAL A 270 -14.72 -6.99 -7.08
CA VAL A 270 -13.69 -6.94 -8.12
C VAL A 270 -13.64 -8.32 -8.75
N GLU A 271 -14.42 -8.49 -9.82
CA GLU A 271 -14.34 -9.64 -10.73
C GLU A 271 -12.87 -9.93 -10.98
N ASN A 272 -12.46 -11.15 -10.65
CA ASN A 272 -11.15 -11.69 -10.98
C ASN A 272 -10.99 -11.65 -12.50
N LYS A 273 -10.49 -10.52 -13.02
CA LYS A 273 -10.10 -10.38 -14.42
C LYS A 273 -8.87 -11.25 -14.57
N LYS A 274 -9.11 -12.53 -14.88
CA LYS A 274 -8.10 -13.53 -15.20
C LYS A 274 -7.21 -12.92 -16.29
N MET A 275 -6.02 -12.47 -15.91
CA MET A 275 -4.99 -12.19 -16.90
C MET A 275 -4.69 -13.54 -17.54
N ASN A 276 -5.11 -13.71 -18.80
CA ASN A 276 -4.68 -14.84 -19.60
C ASN A 276 -3.16 -14.79 -19.64
N LYS A 277 -2.51 -15.75 -18.96
CA LYS A 277 -1.11 -16.09 -19.21
C LYS A 277 -1.03 -16.72 -20.59
N GLU A 278 -1.14 -15.91 -21.64
CA GLU A 278 -0.67 -16.32 -22.95
C GLU A 278 0.86 -16.44 -22.84
N ILE A 279 1.36 -17.66 -23.10
CA ILE A 279 2.79 -17.91 -23.23
C ILE A 279 3.21 -17.22 -24.51
N ILE A 280 3.67 -15.97 -24.39
CA ILE A 280 4.21 -15.18 -25.48
C ILE A 280 5.49 -15.90 -25.94
N SER A 281 5.50 -16.38 -27.17
CA SER A 281 6.72 -16.77 -27.88
C SER A 281 7.59 -15.52 -28.06
N ILE A 282 8.70 -15.46 -27.30
CA ILE A 282 9.57 -14.29 -27.21
C ILE A 282 10.52 -14.28 -28.42
N GLU A 283 10.29 -13.38 -29.37
CA GLU A 283 11.35 -12.95 -30.29
C GLU A 283 12.44 -12.21 -29.50
N LEU A 284 13.70 -12.60 -29.72
CA LEU A 284 14.86 -12.00 -29.04
C LEU A 284 14.91 -10.49 -29.36
N PRO A 285 14.80 -9.61 -28.35
CA PRO A 285 14.78 -8.18 -28.60
C PRO A 285 16.16 -7.66 -29.07
N PRO A 286 16.19 -6.54 -29.83
CA PRO A 286 17.43 -5.96 -30.35
C PRO A 286 18.43 -5.58 -29.23
N LYS A 287 19.73 -5.50 -29.56
CA LYS A 287 20.91 -5.34 -28.67
C LYS A 287 20.94 -4.17 -27.63
N ASN A 288 19.85 -3.41 -27.45
CA ASN A 288 19.75 -2.30 -26.49
C ASN A 288 19.07 -2.67 -25.16
N TYR A 289 18.71 -3.93 -24.94
CA TYR A 289 18.06 -4.40 -23.73
C TYR A 289 19.06 -5.02 -22.73
N ALA A 290 18.57 -5.22 -21.51
CA ALA A 290 19.24 -5.94 -20.44
C ALA A 290 19.87 -7.24 -20.93
N HIS A 291 21.06 -7.59 -20.43
CA HIS A 291 21.76 -8.79 -20.88
C HIS A 291 22.39 -9.56 -19.72
N VAL A 292 22.67 -10.84 -19.97
CA VAL A 292 23.34 -11.72 -19.01
C VAL A 292 24.68 -12.16 -19.59
N ASN A 293 25.77 -11.79 -18.92
CA ASN A 293 27.11 -12.23 -19.25
C ASN A 293 27.45 -13.47 -18.43
N LYS A 294 27.76 -14.59 -19.10
CA LYS A 294 28.34 -15.76 -18.45
C LYS A 294 29.74 -15.39 -17.93
N ILE A 295 29.96 -15.52 -16.62
CA ILE A 295 31.29 -15.30 -16.02
C ILE A 295 32.04 -16.64 -15.97
N LYS A 296 31.46 -17.64 -15.27
CA LYS A 296 32.12 -18.92 -15.02
C LYS A 296 31.12 -20.04 -14.74
N ILE A 297 31.51 -21.26 -15.08
CA ILE A 297 30.79 -22.48 -14.74
C ILE A 297 31.73 -23.33 -13.88
N VAL A 298 31.28 -23.75 -12.70
CA VAL A 298 32.08 -24.55 -11.77
C VAL A 298 31.31 -25.83 -11.40
N PRO A 299 31.85 -27.03 -11.62
CA PRO A 299 31.20 -28.27 -11.20
C PRO A 299 31.02 -28.28 -9.67
N GLN A 300 29.84 -28.68 -9.20
CA GLN A 300 29.54 -28.80 -7.78
C GLN A 300 29.86 -30.23 -7.32
N PHE A 301 30.86 -30.38 -6.46
CA PHE A 301 31.15 -31.67 -5.82
C PHE A 301 30.35 -31.76 -4.53
N VAL A 302 29.41 -32.70 -4.46
CA VAL A 302 28.79 -33.08 -3.18
C VAL A 302 29.82 -33.89 -2.39
N ASP A 303 30.06 -33.47 -1.15
CA ASP A 303 31.12 -34.01 -0.28
C ASP A 303 31.16 -35.54 -0.23
N ALA A 304 32.40 -36.07 -0.20
CA ALA A 304 32.81 -37.48 -0.11
C ALA A 304 32.96 -38.30 -1.41
N GLY A 305 33.43 -37.69 -2.50
CA GLY A 305 34.03 -38.44 -3.63
C GLY A 305 33.07 -39.33 -4.42
N ARG A 306 31.77 -39.28 -4.13
CA ARG A 306 30.71 -39.84 -4.96
C ARG A 306 29.92 -38.69 -5.54
N LEU A 307 30.20 -38.38 -6.81
CA LEU A 307 29.19 -37.76 -7.66
C LEU A 307 27.88 -38.52 -7.42
N LYS A 308 26.85 -37.84 -6.90
CA LYS A 308 25.46 -38.29 -7.04
C LYS A 308 25.17 -38.26 -8.54
N SER A 309 25.70 -39.26 -9.24
CA SER A 309 25.41 -39.53 -10.63
C SER A 309 24.01 -40.11 -10.64
N ASP A 310 23.05 -39.21 -10.70
CA ASP A 310 22.05 -39.41 -11.73
C ASP A 310 22.87 -39.46 -13.03
N PRO A 311 22.96 -40.60 -13.74
CA PRO A 311 23.91 -40.78 -14.85
C PRO A 311 23.68 -39.84 -16.04
N VAL A 312 22.71 -38.92 -15.94
CA VAL A 312 22.25 -38.05 -17.01
C VAL A 312 22.60 -36.56 -16.79
N ALA A 313 22.81 -36.08 -15.55
CA ALA A 313 23.11 -34.65 -15.33
C ALA A 313 23.95 -34.36 -14.07
N SER A 314 25.06 -33.65 -14.25
CA SER A 314 25.89 -33.11 -13.16
C SER A 314 25.38 -31.74 -12.70
N ALA A 315 25.57 -31.40 -11.43
CA ALA A 315 25.24 -30.07 -10.91
C ALA A 315 26.41 -29.10 -11.13
N TYR A 316 26.10 -27.89 -11.60
CA TYR A 316 27.05 -26.82 -11.85
C TYR A 316 26.62 -25.54 -11.15
N ASN A 317 27.58 -24.83 -10.57
CA ASN A 317 27.43 -23.43 -10.21
C ASN A 317 27.59 -22.58 -11.46
N PHE A 318 26.49 -22.02 -11.96
CA PHE A 318 26.49 -21.04 -13.05
C PHE A 318 26.61 -19.65 -12.45
N ILE A 319 27.74 -18.98 -12.69
CA ILE A 319 28.05 -17.64 -12.21
C ILE A 319 27.94 -16.68 -13.39
N PHE A 320 27.16 -15.63 -13.22
CA PHE A 320 26.84 -14.68 -14.28
C PHE A 320 26.73 -13.26 -13.77
N GLU A 321 26.76 -12.32 -14.70
CA GLU A 321 26.49 -10.91 -14.47
C GLU A 321 25.23 -10.52 -15.24
N ALA A 322 24.24 -9.95 -14.56
CA ALA A 322 23.07 -9.37 -15.22
C ALA A 322 23.21 -7.85 -15.24
N CYS A 323 23.19 -7.28 -16.44
CA CYS A 323 23.42 -5.86 -16.66
C CYS A 323 22.16 -5.18 -17.20
N SER A 324 21.86 -4.00 -16.68
CA SER A 324 20.86 -3.13 -17.26
C SER A 324 21.41 -2.38 -18.47
N GLY A 325 20.50 -2.05 -19.39
CA GLY A 325 20.79 -1.19 -20.53
C GLY A 325 20.58 0.28 -20.18
N LYS A 326 19.83 0.98 -21.04
CA LYS A 326 19.46 2.40 -20.86
C LYS A 326 18.32 2.64 -19.88
N ASN A 327 17.66 1.57 -19.45
CA ASN A 327 16.49 1.63 -18.59
C ASN A 327 16.81 0.96 -17.26
N ASN A 328 16.25 1.50 -16.18
CA ASN A 328 16.15 0.81 -14.91
C ASN A 328 15.26 -0.43 -15.09
N ILE A 329 15.67 -1.56 -14.50
CA ILE A 329 14.89 -2.79 -14.54
C ILE A 329 14.38 -3.05 -13.14
N VAL A 330 13.07 -3.08 -12.97
CA VAL A 330 12.42 -3.33 -11.68
C VAL A 330 12.03 -4.80 -11.64
N TYR A 331 12.43 -5.50 -10.57
CA TYR A 331 12.33 -6.96 -10.42
C TYR A 331 12.96 -7.74 -11.60
N PRO A 332 14.28 -7.58 -11.82
CA PRO A 332 14.96 -8.32 -12.86
C PRO A 332 14.90 -9.83 -12.58
N GLU A 333 14.56 -10.61 -13.60
CA GLU A 333 14.50 -12.06 -13.54
C GLU A 333 15.37 -12.65 -14.65
N VAL A 334 16.21 -13.63 -14.28
CA VAL A 334 17.11 -14.31 -15.21
C VAL A 334 16.66 -15.75 -15.35
N MET A 335 16.38 -16.17 -16.58
CA MET A 335 16.18 -17.56 -16.93
C MET A 335 17.54 -18.18 -17.26
N VAL A 336 17.96 -19.15 -16.46
CA VAL A 336 19.15 -19.96 -16.69
C VAL A 336 18.71 -21.28 -17.31
N ILE A 337 19.26 -21.61 -18.47
CA ILE A 337 18.86 -22.74 -19.29
C ILE A 337 20.08 -23.63 -19.51
N SER A 338 19.87 -24.94 -19.42
CA SER A 338 20.82 -25.98 -19.84
C SER A 338 20.10 -27.01 -20.74
N ASP A 339 20.83 -28.03 -21.18
CA ASP A 339 20.29 -29.20 -21.86
C ASP A 339 19.35 -30.07 -20.98
N SER A 340 19.39 -29.90 -19.66
CA SER A 340 18.71 -30.79 -18.71
C SER A 340 17.74 -30.08 -17.77
N GLU A 341 17.88 -28.77 -17.59
CA GLU A 341 17.13 -28.00 -16.60
C GLU A 341 16.91 -26.56 -17.06
N VAL A 342 15.77 -25.99 -16.70
CA VAL A 342 15.52 -24.55 -16.81
C VAL A 342 15.19 -24.04 -15.42
N LYS A 343 15.89 -22.99 -14.99
CA LYS A 343 15.68 -22.33 -13.70
C LYS A 343 15.46 -20.85 -13.89
N SER A 344 14.45 -20.33 -13.22
CA SER A 344 14.26 -18.88 -13.11
C SER A 344 14.88 -18.37 -11.82
N LEU A 345 15.59 -17.25 -11.90
CA LEU A 345 16.22 -16.59 -10.77
C LEU A 345 15.78 -15.13 -10.70
N LYS A 346 14.95 -14.80 -9.71
CA LYS A 346 14.65 -13.41 -9.34
C LYS A 346 15.93 -12.77 -8.77
N LEU A 347 16.40 -11.69 -9.37
CA LEU A 347 17.53 -10.89 -8.91
C LEU A 347 17.07 -9.84 -7.88
N SER A 348 17.98 -8.98 -7.39
CA SER A 348 17.57 -7.94 -6.44
C SER A 348 16.63 -6.92 -7.08
N GLU A 349 15.79 -6.26 -6.26
CA GLU A 349 14.71 -5.33 -6.61
C GLU A 349 14.89 -4.43 -7.83
N SER A 350 16.09 -3.89 -8.08
CA SER A 350 16.34 -3.14 -9.30
C SER A 350 17.78 -3.30 -9.80
N LEU A 351 17.93 -3.15 -11.12
CA LEU A 351 19.21 -2.86 -11.75
C LEU A 351 19.15 -1.44 -12.30
N ASP A 352 19.83 -0.53 -11.62
CA ASP A 352 19.94 0.87 -12.03
C ASP A 352 20.59 0.96 -13.41
N ILE A 353 20.35 2.05 -14.14
CA ILE A 353 20.83 2.27 -15.51
C ILE A 353 22.36 2.04 -15.60
N HIS A 354 22.79 1.24 -16.60
CA HIS A 354 24.19 0.87 -16.83
C HIS A 354 24.91 0.21 -15.65
N THR A 355 24.16 -0.41 -14.73
CA THR A 355 24.73 -1.19 -13.64
C THR A 355 24.62 -2.68 -13.91
N CYS A 356 25.56 -3.41 -13.35
CA CYS A 356 25.65 -4.85 -13.47
C CYS A 356 25.61 -5.49 -12.08
N GLN A 357 24.94 -6.63 -11.97
CA GLN A 357 24.90 -7.40 -10.75
C GLN A 357 25.39 -8.82 -11.00
N THR A 358 26.44 -9.21 -10.28
CA THR A 358 26.86 -10.60 -10.22
C THR A 358 25.88 -11.45 -9.42
N SER A 359 25.56 -12.62 -9.98
CA SER A 359 24.71 -13.61 -9.36
C SER A 359 25.20 -15.02 -9.69
N SER A 360 24.59 -16.00 -9.03
CA SER A 360 24.92 -17.41 -9.22
C SER A 360 23.71 -18.27 -8.92
N THR A 361 23.61 -19.42 -9.58
CA THR A 361 22.63 -20.45 -9.28
C THR A 361 23.23 -21.83 -9.53
N ILE A 362 22.67 -22.86 -8.90
CA ILE A 362 23.00 -24.25 -9.18
C ILE A 362 22.05 -24.73 -10.28
N ILE A 363 22.59 -25.28 -11.36
CA ILE A 363 21.83 -25.86 -12.48
C ILE A 363 22.38 -27.24 -12.84
N LYS A 364 21.49 -28.17 -13.15
CA LYS A 364 21.85 -29.50 -13.66
C LYS A 364 22.09 -29.43 -15.17
N ALA A 365 23.15 -30.05 -15.65
CA ALA A 365 23.42 -30.18 -17.09
C ALA A 365 24.16 -31.49 -17.39
N GLY A 366 23.93 -32.04 -18.58
CA GLY A 366 24.76 -33.12 -19.14
C GLY A 366 26.05 -32.55 -19.75
N ASN A 367 25.93 -31.41 -20.44
CA ASN A 367 27.03 -30.65 -21.01
C ASN A 367 27.14 -29.25 -20.37
N PRO A 368 28.26 -28.88 -19.72
CA PRO A 368 28.44 -27.54 -19.15
C PRO A 368 28.35 -26.41 -20.19
N ASP A 369 28.74 -26.65 -21.44
CA ASP A 369 28.68 -25.63 -22.49
C ASP A 369 27.24 -25.32 -22.95
N SER A 370 26.27 -26.18 -22.60
CA SER A 370 24.85 -25.92 -22.82
C SER A 370 24.26 -24.86 -21.88
N ILE A 371 24.98 -24.49 -20.81
CA ILE A 371 24.48 -23.58 -19.80
C ILE A 371 24.63 -22.12 -20.25
N TYR A 372 23.51 -21.41 -20.34
CA TYR A 372 23.47 -19.97 -20.59
C TYR A 372 22.36 -19.29 -19.79
N GLY A 373 22.41 -17.96 -19.73
CA GLY A 373 21.39 -17.15 -19.06
C GLY A 373 20.80 -16.11 -20.01
N THR A 374 19.52 -15.79 -19.82
CA THR A 374 18.83 -14.70 -20.53
C THR A 374 17.95 -13.93 -19.55
N MET A 375 17.76 -12.63 -19.80
CA MET A 375 16.82 -11.81 -19.03
C MET A 375 15.39 -12.14 -19.47
N ILE A 376 14.49 -12.39 -18.52
CA ILE A 376 13.06 -12.47 -18.82
C ILE A 376 12.57 -11.03 -18.99
N SER A 377 11.99 -10.72 -20.15
CA SER A 377 11.48 -9.39 -20.45
C SER A 377 10.33 -9.02 -19.52
N THR A 378 10.64 -8.36 -18.41
CA THR A 378 9.69 -7.63 -17.57
C THR A 378 9.53 -6.19 -18.06
N GLY A 379 9.91 -5.87 -19.31
CA GLY A 379 10.03 -4.50 -19.81
C GLY A 379 8.75 -3.69 -19.66
N ASP A 380 7.59 -4.27 -19.98
CA ASP A 380 6.30 -3.60 -19.87
C ASP A 380 5.89 -3.35 -18.41
N ILE A 381 6.13 -4.32 -17.53
CA ILE A 381 5.83 -4.22 -16.09
C ILE A 381 6.78 -3.20 -15.43
N SER A 382 8.08 -3.26 -15.75
CA SER A 382 9.09 -2.32 -15.25
C SER A 382 8.74 -0.89 -15.66
N LYS A 383 8.34 -0.70 -16.93
CA LYS A 383 7.90 0.61 -17.42
C LYS A 383 6.64 1.08 -16.70
N MET A 384 5.63 0.23 -16.55
CA MET A 384 4.40 0.55 -15.84
C MET A 384 4.66 0.94 -14.38
N LEU A 385 5.51 0.19 -13.67
CA LEU A 385 5.94 0.51 -12.31
C LEU A 385 6.66 1.86 -12.25
N SER A 386 7.61 2.10 -13.16
CA SER A 386 8.34 3.37 -13.25
C SER A 386 7.40 4.56 -13.50
N ASP A 387 6.45 4.43 -14.43
CA ASP A 387 5.47 5.47 -14.75
C ASP A 387 4.57 5.78 -13.53
N LEU A 388 4.14 4.75 -12.79
CA LEU A 388 3.36 4.92 -11.57
C LEU A 388 4.17 5.58 -10.45
N GLU A 389 5.44 5.23 -10.28
CA GLU A 389 6.34 5.83 -9.29
C GLU A 389 6.58 7.33 -9.56
N ILE A 390 6.76 7.70 -10.83
CA ILE A 390 6.86 9.10 -11.27
C ILE A 390 5.57 9.86 -10.93
N LYS A 391 4.40 9.28 -11.24
CA LYS A 391 3.10 9.89 -10.89
C LYS A 391 2.90 10.06 -9.39
N VAL A 392 3.28 9.06 -8.59
CA VAL A 392 3.24 9.13 -7.12
C VAL A 392 4.08 10.30 -6.62
N THR A 393 5.31 10.44 -7.11
CA THR A 393 6.24 11.51 -6.72
C THR A 393 5.68 12.88 -7.10
N SER A 394 5.20 13.03 -8.34
CA SER A 394 4.61 14.28 -8.84
C SER A 394 3.39 14.73 -8.02
N LEU A 395 2.45 13.82 -7.73
CA LEU A 395 1.28 14.13 -6.89
C LEU A 395 1.67 14.47 -5.46
N GLN A 396 2.65 13.78 -4.89
CA GLN A 396 3.16 14.06 -3.55
C GLN A 396 3.77 15.46 -3.44
N ASP A 397 4.49 15.90 -4.45
CA ASP A 397 5.09 17.23 -4.51
C ASP A 397 4.02 18.31 -4.68
N SER A 398 3.03 18.07 -5.54
CA SER A 398 1.88 18.96 -5.71
C SER A 398 1.10 19.15 -4.41
N ILE A 399 0.76 18.05 -3.71
CA ILE A 399 0.11 18.09 -2.40
C ILE A 399 0.96 18.85 -1.39
N SER A 400 2.27 18.61 -1.37
CA SER A 400 3.19 19.30 -0.46
C SER A 400 3.24 20.81 -0.72
N LYS A 401 3.21 21.24 -1.99
CA LYS A 401 3.14 22.66 -2.38
C LYS A 401 1.83 23.29 -1.92
N ASP A 402 0.70 22.65 -2.21
CA ASP A 402 -0.62 23.16 -1.85
C ASP A 402 -0.82 23.22 -0.31
N LYS A 403 -0.26 22.25 0.43
CA LYS A 403 -0.22 22.28 1.91
C LYS A 403 0.60 23.44 2.46
N LYS A 404 1.74 23.77 1.84
CA LYS A 404 2.54 24.95 2.24
C LYS A 404 1.75 26.24 2.02
N SER A 405 1.10 26.37 0.86
CA SER A 405 0.22 27.51 0.57
C SER A 405 -0.92 27.62 1.58
N LEU A 406 -1.57 26.50 1.92
CA LEU A 406 -2.63 26.47 2.94
C LEU A 406 -2.08 26.87 4.32
N SER A 407 -0.91 26.37 4.72
CA SER A 407 -0.27 26.74 5.99
C SER A 407 -0.01 28.25 6.08
N ILE A 408 0.53 28.85 5.01
CA ILE A 408 0.77 30.29 4.94
C ILE A 408 -0.55 31.06 5.09
N LEU A 409 -1.57 30.66 4.32
CA LEU A 409 -2.88 31.31 4.33
C LEU A 409 -3.55 31.26 5.70
N VAL A 410 -3.51 30.11 6.39
CA VAL A 410 -4.14 29.91 7.69
C VAL A 410 -3.46 30.68 8.81
N ASN A 411 -2.14 30.91 8.69
CA ASN A 411 -1.35 31.64 9.68
C ASN A 411 -1.21 33.15 9.36
N GLN A 412 -1.76 33.62 8.24
CA GLN A 412 -1.69 35.02 7.85
C GLN A 412 -2.56 35.91 8.75
N ASN A 413 -2.01 37.02 9.23
CA ASN A 413 -2.70 38.02 10.05
C ASN A 413 -2.33 39.45 9.57
N PRO A 414 -3.28 40.28 9.11
CA PRO A 414 -4.72 40.01 8.99
C PRO A 414 -5.02 38.97 7.92
N GLN A 415 -6.14 38.26 8.09
CA GLN A 415 -6.64 37.34 7.08
C GLN A 415 -7.09 38.13 5.84
N PRO A 416 -6.82 37.65 4.61
CA PRO A 416 -7.28 38.32 3.41
C PRO A 416 -8.81 38.25 3.27
N ASP A 417 -9.42 39.22 2.59
CA ASP A 417 -10.89 39.29 2.42
C ASP A 417 -11.48 38.03 1.75
N ASP A 418 -10.70 37.35 0.91
CA ASP A 418 -11.06 36.12 0.22
C ASP A 418 -10.60 34.83 0.92
N PHE A 419 -10.25 34.92 2.22
CA PHE A 419 -9.71 33.81 3.01
C PHE A 419 -10.54 32.53 2.89
N THR A 420 -11.85 32.60 3.12
CA THR A 420 -12.75 31.43 3.09
C THR A 420 -12.76 30.75 1.72
N LYS A 421 -12.78 31.55 0.65
CA LYS A 421 -12.75 31.05 -0.74
C LYS A 421 -11.43 30.34 -1.02
N LYS A 422 -10.30 30.97 -0.72
CA LYS A 422 -8.96 30.38 -0.92
C LYS A 422 -8.75 29.11 -0.10
N VAL A 423 -9.24 29.06 1.14
CA VAL A 423 -9.17 27.85 1.98
C VAL A 423 -10.01 26.72 1.37
N SER A 424 -11.19 27.02 0.84
CA SER A 424 -12.03 26.03 0.14
C SER A 424 -11.32 25.46 -1.08
N GLU A 425 -10.84 26.33 -1.97
CA GLU A 425 -10.15 25.94 -3.21
C GLU A 425 -8.92 25.06 -2.93
N LEU A 426 -8.09 25.46 -1.95
CA LEU A 426 -6.92 24.66 -1.55
C LEU A 426 -7.33 23.33 -0.89
N THR A 427 -8.37 23.32 -0.07
CA THR A 427 -8.85 22.09 0.60
C THR A 427 -9.40 21.08 -0.40
N GLU A 428 -10.21 21.53 -1.37
CA GLU A 428 -10.74 20.71 -2.44
C GLU A 428 -9.62 20.14 -3.30
N LYS A 429 -8.66 20.98 -3.70
CA LYS A 429 -7.50 20.56 -4.50
C LYS A 429 -6.64 19.51 -3.78
N ILE A 430 -6.29 19.75 -2.51
CA ILE A 430 -5.53 18.80 -1.68
C ILE A 430 -6.30 17.48 -1.52
N THR A 431 -7.61 17.56 -1.31
CA THR A 431 -8.47 16.37 -1.14
C THR A 431 -8.53 15.54 -2.43
N SER A 432 -8.74 16.19 -3.57
CA SER A 432 -8.77 15.55 -4.89
C SER A 432 -7.44 14.85 -5.21
N GLN A 433 -6.31 15.55 -5.10
CA GLN A 433 -4.98 14.99 -5.34
C GLN A 433 -4.65 13.82 -4.40
N ARG A 434 -5.10 13.89 -3.13
CA ARG A 434 -4.91 12.80 -2.17
C ARG A 434 -5.68 11.55 -2.58
N ASN A 435 -6.92 11.70 -3.05
CA ASN A 435 -7.73 10.58 -3.53
C ASN A 435 -7.08 9.93 -4.76
N GLU A 436 -6.60 10.73 -5.71
CA GLU A 436 -5.87 10.23 -6.88
C GLU A 436 -4.57 9.52 -6.48
N LEU A 437 -3.78 10.12 -5.58
CA LEU A 437 -2.55 9.51 -5.08
C LEU A 437 -2.82 8.16 -4.40
N ASN A 438 -3.89 8.07 -3.59
CA ASN A 438 -4.25 6.82 -2.93
C ASN A 438 -4.66 5.74 -3.95
N LYS A 439 -5.37 6.11 -5.02
CA LYS A 439 -5.71 5.21 -6.12
C LYS A 439 -4.45 4.70 -6.84
N ILE A 440 -3.53 5.58 -7.20
CA ILE A 440 -2.27 5.22 -7.89
C ILE A 440 -1.38 4.36 -7.00
N LYS A 441 -1.30 4.67 -5.69
CA LYS A 441 -0.58 3.84 -4.73
C LYS A 441 -1.17 2.44 -4.66
N HIS A 442 -2.48 2.31 -4.59
CA HIS A 442 -3.14 1.01 -4.58
C HIS A 442 -2.81 0.19 -5.84
N GLU A 443 -2.87 0.82 -7.02
CA GLU A 443 -2.48 0.19 -8.29
C GLU A 443 -1.01 -0.26 -8.27
N LEU A 444 -0.10 0.61 -7.83
CA LEU A 444 1.32 0.31 -7.72
C LEU A 444 1.60 -0.86 -6.77
N ILE A 445 0.97 -0.90 -5.59
CA ILE A 445 1.13 -2.02 -4.66
C ILE A 445 0.52 -3.31 -5.23
N SER A 446 -0.62 -3.22 -5.92
CA SER A 446 -1.24 -4.37 -6.58
C SER A 446 -0.30 -5.01 -7.60
N ILE A 447 0.33 -4.20 -8.47
CA ILE A 447 1.28 -4.70 -9.46
C ILE A 447 2.52 -5.28 -8.78
N LYS A 448 3.07 -4.59 -7.76
CA LYS A 448 4.21 -5.12 -6.98
C LYS A 448 3.87 -6.47 -6.35
N TYR A 449 2.67 -6.64 -5.81
CA TYR A 449 2.22 -7.91 -5.26
C TYR A 449 2.16 -9.01 -6.34
N MET A 450 1.55 -8.73 -7.49
CA MET A 450 1.44 -9.69 -8.61
C MET A 450 2.80 -10.14 -9.17
N VAL A 451 3.83 -9.30 -9.10
CA VAL A 451 5.19 -9.63 -9.59
C VAL A 451 5.96 -10.51 -8.59
N ASN A 452 5.59 -10.46 -7.31
CA ASN A 452 6.29 -11.19 -6.26
C ASN A 452 5.68 -12.57 -5.97
N GLU A 453 4.38 -12.77 -6.26
CA GLU A 453 3.83 -14.12 -6.49
C GLU A 453 4.54 -14.83 -7.67
#